data_AF-A0A527HL30-F1
#
_entry.id   AF-A0A527HL30-F1
#
_cell.length_a   1.000
_cell.length_b   1.000
_cell.length_c   1.000
_cell.angle_alpha   90.00
_cell.angle_beta   90.00
_cell.angle_gamma   90.00
#
_symmetry.space_group_name_H-M   'P 1'
#
loop_
_entity.id
_entity.type
_entity.pdbx_description
1 polymer ?
#
loop_
_entity_poly.entity_id
_entity_poly.type
_entity_poly.pdbx_seq_one_letter_code
_entity_poly.pdbx_strand_id
1 'polypeptide(L)'
;AALGNVELRQTSGLDLSDFADASFDCVLAVDSFPYLVLAGMADRHFDEIARVLKRPGWLALLNYSYRGSLLSDRDDIGRLAQAHQLRVLIDGEKPFRSWDGSAFLLAG
;
A
#
# COMPACT_ATOMS: atom_id res chain seq x y z
N ALA A 1 20.99 15.65 -10.95
CA ALA A 1 21.55 14.53 -11.75
C ALA A 1 20.48 13.46 -11.87
N ALA A 2 20.22 12.94 -13.08
CA ALA A 2 19.30 11.83 -13.28
C ALA A 2 20.04 10.51 -12.96
N LEU A 3 19.56 9.76 -11.98
CA LEU A 3 20.08 8.44 -11.65
C LEU A 3 19.52 7.43 -12.67
N GLY A 4 20.37 6.63 -13.32
CA GLY A 4 19.95 5.72 -14.41
C GLY A 4 19.08 4.54 -13.96
N ASN A 5 18.90 4.35 -12.66
CA ASN A 5 18.07 3.33 -12.03
C ASN A 5 16.82 3.91 -11.35
N VAL A 6 16.48 5.18 -11.63
CA VAL A 6 15.33 5.87 -11.06
C VAL A 6 14.46 6.40 -12.19
N GLU A 7 13.18 6.07 -12.13
CA GLU A 7 12.16 6.60 -13.03
C GLU A 7 11.13 7.39 -12.22
N LEU A 8 10.71 8.53 -12.76
CA LEU A 8 9.52 9.24 -12.31
C LEU A 8 8.48 9.14 -13.41
N ARG A 9 7.31 8.60 -13.09
CA ARG A 9 6.20 8.41 -14.03
C ARG A 9 4.93 9.04 -13.47
N GLN A 10 4.27 9.86 -14.27
CA GLN A 10 2.91 10.29 -13.98
C GLN A 10 1.95 9.17 -14.40
N THR A 11 1.16 8.67 -13.47
CA THR A 11 0.13 7.63 -13.71
C THR A 11 -1.26 8.25 -13.74
N SER A 12 -2.28 7.44 -14.06
CA SER A 12 -3.68 7.87 -14.07
C SER A 12 -4.23 8.26 -12.69
N GLY A 13 -3.64 7.70 -11.62
CA GLY A 13 -4.17 7.77 -10.26
C GLY A 13 -5.42 6.92 -10.01
N LEU A 14 -5.90 6.16 -11.02
CA LEU A 14 -7.07 5.30 -10.91
C LEU A 14 -6.70 3.85 -10.56
N ASP A 15 -5.51 3.41 -10.99
CA ASP A 15 -4.98 2.06 -10.83
C ASP A 15 -3.46 2.03 -11.10
N LEU A 16 -2.90 0.83 -11.25
CA LEU A 16 -1.51 0.57 -11.59
C LEU A 16 -1.40 -0.19 -12.93
N SER A 17 -2.34 0.01 -13.86
CA SER A 17 -2.40 -0.76 -15.12
C SER A 17 -1.18 -0.58 -16.02
N ASP A 18 -0.47 0.54 -15.84
CA ASP A 18 0.77 0.87 -16.58
C ASP A 18 1.95 -0.04 -16.21
N PHE A 19 1.79 -0.87 -15.17
CA PHE A 19 2.80 -1.80 -14.68
C PHE A 19 2.38 -3.25 -14.90
N ALA A 20 3.34 -4.06 -15.31
CA ALA A 20 3.14 -5.49 -15.54
C ALA A 20 2.90 -6.24 -14.22
N ASP A 21 2.23 -7.38 -14.32
CA ASP A 21 2.06 -8.31 -13.21
C ASP A 21 3.43 -8.76 -12.67
N ALA A 22 3.53 -8.92 -11.35
CA ALA A 22 4.76 -9.38 -10.68
C ALA A 22 6.05 -8.62 -11.11
N SER A 23 5.97 -7.30 -11.32
CA SER A 23 7.10 -6.47 -11.70
C SER A 23 7.87 -5.89 -10.51
N PHE A 24 7.28 -5.83 -9.32
CA PHE A 24 7.88 -5.20 -8.15
C PHE A 24 8.09 -6.19 -7.00
N ASP A 25 9.27 -6.16 -6.38
CA ASP A 25 9.55 -6.89 -5.14
C ASP A 25 8.98 -6.16 -3.91
N CYS A 26 8.72 -4.84 -4.03
CA CYS A 26 8.19 -4.00 -2.96
C CYS A 26 7.34 -2.85 -3.53
N VAL A 27 6.21 -2.57 -2.87
CA VAL A 27 5.44 -1.34 -3.05
C VAL A 27 5.43 -0.57 -1.74
N LEU A 28 5.82 0.70 -1.80
CA LEU A 28 5.79 1.64 -0.68
C LEU A 28 4.76 2.73 -0.98
N ALA A 29 3.69 2.78 -0.21
CA ALA A 29 2.67 3.83 -0.30
C ALA A 29 2.79 4.76 0.90
N VAL A 30 3.26 5.99 0.68
CA VAL A 30 3.47 7.00 1.73
C VAL A 30 2.41 8.07 1.64
N ASP A 31 1.52 8.11 2.64
CA ASP A 31 0.46 9.10 2.82
C ASP A 31 -0.45 9.30 1.58
N SER A 32 -0.52 8.29 0.72
CA SER A 32 -1.37 8.29 -0.48
C SER A 32 -2.73 7.63 -0.24
N PHE A 33 -2.76 6.56 0.57
CA PHE A 33 -3.97 5.80 0.86
C PHE A 33 -5.11 6.58 1.52
N PRO A 34 -4.88 7.60 2.38
CA PRO A 34 -5.99 8.36 2.95
C PRO A 34 -6.85 9.02 1.89
N TYR A 35 -6.25 9.50 0.80
CA TYR A 35 -6.96 10.06 -0.34
C TYR A 35 -7.68 8.99 -1.17
N LEU A 36 -7.08 7.81 -1.30
CA LEU A 36 -7.72 6.67 -1.96
C LEU A 36 -8.93 6.16 -1.17
N VAL A 37 -8.86 6.14 0.15
CA VAL A 37 -9.99 5.81 1.04
C VAL A 37 -11.10 6.85 0.87
N LEU A 38 -10.77 8.15 0.92
CA LEU A 38 -11.73 9.24 0.71
C LEU A 38 -12.40 9.18 -0.68
N ALA A 39 -11.65 8.77 -1.71
CA ALA A 39 -12.15 8.61 -3.08
C ALA A 39 -12.89 7.27 -3.32
N GLY A 40 -12.94 6.37 -2.33
CA GLY A 40 -13.52 5.02 -2.50
C GLY A 40 -12.71 4.08 -3.41
N MET A 41 -11.43 4.37 -3.62
CA MET A 41 -10.52 3.66 -4.54
C MET A 41 -9.49 2.76 -3.84
N ALA A 42 -9.52 2.68 -2.50
CA ALA A 42 -8.54 1.93 -1.73
C ALA A 42 -8.50 0.44 -2.08
N ASP A 43 -9.66 -0.22 -2.15
CA ASP A 43 -9.75 -1.64 -2.51
C ASP A 43 -9.16 -1.92 -3.90
N ARG A 44 -9.56 -1.14 -4.91
CA ARG A 44 -9.03 -1.27 -6.28
C ARG A 44 -7.51 -1.11 -6.32
N HIS A 45 -6.97 -0.11 -5.61
CA HIS A 45 -5.52 0.08 -5.56
C HIS A 45 -4.82 -1.06 -4.82
N PHE A 46 -5.44 -1.63 -3.79
CA PHE A 46 -4.89 -2.78 -3.09
C PHE A 46 -4.85 -4.02 -4.00
N ASP A 47 -5.93 -4.27 -4.78
CA ASP A 47 -5.97 -5.34 -5.78
C ASP A 47 -4.84 -5.19 -6.81
N GLU A 48 -4.65 -3.97 -7.31
CA GLU A 48 -3.61 -3.64 -8.27
C GLU A 48 -2.21 -3.78 -7.68
N ILE A 49 -2.00 -3.39 -6.42
CA ILE A 49 -0.74 -3.60 -5.71
C ILE A 49 -0.44 -5.10 -5.59
N ALA A 50 -1.43 -5.90 -5.19
CA ALA A 50 -1.27 -7.34 -5.09
C ALA A 50 -0.91 -7.99 -6.44
N ARG A 51 -1.47 -7.47 -7.56
CA ARG A 51 -1.15 -7.92 -8.92
C ARG A 51 0.28 -7.60 -9.35
N VAL A 52 0.75 -6.38 -9.10
CA VAL A 52 2.10 -5.95 -9.55
C VAL A 52 3.22 -6.47 -8.64
N LEU A 53 2.89 -6.94 -7.43
CA LEU A 53 3.85 -7.55 -6.52
C LEU A 53 4.27 -8.95 -6.99
N LYS A 54 5.57 -9.23 -6.89
CA LYS A 54 6.14 -10.58 -7.02
C LYS A 54 5.77 -11.44 -5.82
N ARG A 55 6.01 -12.74 -5.94
CA ARG A 55 6.01 -13.69 -4.82
C ARG A 55 7.42 -14.29 -4.67
N PRO A 56 8.15 -14.02 -3.57
CA PRO A 56 7.75 -13.18 -2.45
C PRO A 56 7.75 -11.68 -2.77
N GLY A 57 6.88 -10.91 -2.11
CA GLY A 57 6.74 -9.46 -2.33
C GLY A 57 6.17 -8.73 -1.13
N TRP A 58 6.52 -7.44 -0.99
CA TRP A 58 6.27 -6.65 0.24
C TRP A 58 5.42 -5.41 -0.05
N LEU A 59 4.43 -5.14 0.80
CA LEU A 59 3.66 -3.90 0.78
C LEU A 59 3.86 -3.16 2.12
N ALA A 60 4.44 -1.97 2.04
CA ALA A 60 4.50 -1.03 3.15
C ALA A 60 3.46 0.09 2.95
N LEU A 61 2.43 0.11 3.79
CA LEU A 61 1.42 1.15 3.83
C LEU A 61 1.70 2.09 4.98
N LEU A 62 1.99 3.33 4.63
CA LEU A 62 2.35 4.37 5.56
C LEU A 62 1.20 5.38 5.63
N ASN A 63 0.35 5.21 6.67
CA ASN A 63 -0.93 5.88 6.88
C ASN A 63 -2.02 5.43 5.91
N TYR A 64 -2.99 4.64 6.40
CA TYR A 64 -4.06 4.07 5.56
C TYR A 64 -5.25 5.02 5.39
N SER A 65 -5.73 5.65 6.48
CA SER A 65 -6.89 6.55 6.39
C SER A 65 -6.79 7.73 7.35
N TYR A 66 -7.52 8.80 7.04
CA TYR A 66 -7.77 9.92 7.97
C TYR A 66 -9.07 9.75 8.77
N ARG A 67 -9.66 8.55 8.80
CA ARG A 67 -10.93 8.30 9.53
C ARG A 67 -10.76 8.38 11.05
N GLY A 68 -9.52 8.32 11.55
CA GLY A 68 -9.20 8.39 12.98
C GLY A 68 -9.54 7.11 13.76
N SER A 69 -9.92 6.03 13.07
CA SER A 69 -10.24 4.74 13.68
C SER A 69 -9.23 3.67 13.24
N LEU A 70 -8.24 3.41 14.10
CA LEU A 70 -7.24 2.38 13.85
C LEU A 70 -7.87 0.99 13.73
N LEU A 71 -8.92 0.71 14.52
CA LEU A 71 -9.64 -0.57 14.45
C LEU A 71 -10.26 -0.78 13.07
N SER A 72 -10.92 0.24 12.52
CA SER A 72 -11.50 0.15 11.17
C SER A 72 -10.43 -0.04 10.09
N ASP A 73 -9.27 0.60 10.25
CA ASP A 73 -8.16 0.43 9.32
C ASP A 73 -7.57 -0.99 9.37
N ARG A 74 -7.45 -1.58 10.57
CA ARG A 74 -7.03 -2.97 10.76
C ARG A 74 -8.00 -3.96 10.15
N ASP A 75 -9.31 -3.75 10.33
CA ASP A 75 -10.34 -4.61 9.77
C ASP A 75 -10.29 -4.59 8.23
N ASP A 76 -10.18 -3.40 7.63
CA ASP A 76 -10.07 -3.24 6.18
C ASP A 76 -8.79 -3.90 5.63
N ILE A 77 -7.64 -3.64 6.26
CA ILE A 77 -6.36 -4.23 5.84
C ILE A 77 -6.36 -5.74 6.03
N GLY A 78 -6.91 -6.25 7.14
CA GLY A 78 -7.02 -7.69 7.40
C GLY A 78 -7.86 -8.39 6.33
N ARG A 79 -9.01 -7.82 5.96
CA ARG A 79 -9.86 -8.32 4.88
C ARG A 79 -9.12 -8.33 3.54
N LEU A 80 -8.47 -7.23 3.18
CA LEU A 80 -7.73 -7.10 1.92
C LEU A 80 -6.53 -8.04 1.87
N ALA A 81 -5.79 -8.17 2.96
CA ALA A 81 -4.68 -9.10 3.09
C ALA A 81 -5.13 -10.54 2.87
N GLN A 82 -6.25 -10.94 3.51
CA GLN A 82 -6.81 -12.28 3.34
C GLN A 82 -7.25 -12.55 1.89
N ALA A 83 -7.90 -11.58 1.23
CA ALA A 83 -8.34 -11.72 -0.15
C ALA A 83 -7.17 -11.99 -1.13
N HIS A 84 -5.99 -11.43 -0.82
CA HIS A 84 -4.80 -11.50 -1.68
C HIS A 84 -3.70 -12.44 -1.18
N GLN A 85 -3.99 -13.26 -0.16
CA GLN A 85 -3.02 -14.19 0.46
C GLN A 85 -1.77 -13.48 1.02
N LEU A 86 -1.90 -12.22 1.42
CA LEU A 86 -0.86 -11.47 2.08
C LEU A 86 -0.95 -11.69 3.60
N ARG A 87 0.19 -11.81 4.25
CA ARG A 87 0.32 -11.86 5.70
C ARG A 87 0.64 -10.47 6.23
N VAL A 88 -0.17 -9.97 7.17
CA VAL A 88 0.14 -8.76 7.94
C VAL A 88 1.25 -9.08 8.94
N LEU A 89 2.37 -8.34 8.85
CA LEU A 89 3.54 -8.43 9.73
C LEU A 89 3.57 -7.29 10.75
N ILE A 90 3.15 -6.09 10.34
CA ILE A 90 2.96 -4.93 11.22
C ILE A 90 1.52 -4.46 11.03
N ASP A 91 0.80 -4.31 12.14
CA ASP A 91 -0.64 -4.06 12.15
C ASP A 91 -0.98 -2.71 12.80
N GLY A 92 -0.61 -1.62 12.12
CA GLY A 92 -1.02 -0.27 12.49
C GLY A 92 -0.18 0.37 13.62
N GLU A 93 1.09 0.01 13.71
CA GLU A 93 2.05 0.56 14.69
C GLU A 93 2.54 1.96 14.32
N LYS A 94 3.22 2.67 15.25
CA LYS A 94 3.86 3.97 14.99
C LYS A 94 5.38 3.87 15.17
N PRO A 95 6.10 3.22 14.23
CA PRO A 95 7.52 2.92 14.42
C PRO A 95 8.44 4.14 14.24
N PHE A 96 7.91 5.25 13.71
CA PHE A 96 8.70 6.43 13.38
C PHE A 96 8.58 7.51 14.45
N ARG A 97 9.72 8.04 14.91
CA ARG A 97 9.75 9.10 15.93
C ARG A 97 9.15 10.43 15.47
N SER A 98 9.29 10.75 14.18
CA SER A 98 8.93 12.06 13.61
C SER A 98 7.65 12.03 12.79
N TRP A 99 6.87 10.95 12.88
CA TRP A 99 5.65 10.79 12.08
C TRP A 99 4.60 10.03 12.87
N ASP A 100 3.36 10.49 12.76
CA ASP A 100 2.23 10.12 13.61
C ASP A 100 1.24 9.15 12.94
N GLY A 101 1.42 8.87 11.65
CA GLY A 101 0.65 7.91 10.89
C GLY A 101 0.94 6.45 11.31
N SER A 102 -0.10 5.62 11.24
CA SER A 102 0.04 4.18 11.48
C SER A 102 0.67 3.48 10.28
N ALA A 103 1.63 2.59 10.55
CA ALA A 103 2.32 1.78 9.56
C ALA A 103 1.74 0.37 9.53
N PHE A 104 1.57 -0.15 8.31
CA PHE A 104 1.25 -1.54 8.07
C PHE A 104 2.30 -2.13 7.13
N LEU A 105 2.70 -3.37 7.41
CA LEU A 105 3.63 -4.12 6.58
C LEU A 105 3.00 -5.46 6.26
N LEU A 106 2.93 -5.80 4.99
CA LEU A 106 2.39 -7.06 4.49
C LEU A 106 3.41 -7.78 3.62
N ALA A 107 3.39 -9.11 3.65
CA ALA A 107 4.23 -9.96 2.82
C ALA A 107 3.40 -11.07 2.16
N GLY A 108 3.65 -11.33 0.87
CA GLY A 108 3.09 -12.44 0.08
C GLY A 108 4.16 -13.24 -0.62
#